data_AF-A0A6N9EMP2-F1
#
_entry.id   AF-A0A6N9EMP2-F1
#
_cell.length_a   1.000
_cell.length_b   1.000
_cell.length_c   1.000
_cell.angle_alpha   90.00
_cell.angle_beta   90.00
_cell.angle_gamma   90.00
#
_symmetry.space_group_name_H-M   'P 1'
#
loop_
_entity.id
_entity.type
_entity.pdbx_description
1 polymer ?
#
loop_
_entity_poly.entity_id
_entity_poly.type
_entity_poly.pdbx_seq_one_letter_code
_entity_poly.pdbx_strand_id
1 'polypeptide(L)' 'MLNVVRPLVLRHRGVPARPVTSLHTMSLSAEARSRVRGRRTTDQGLDVVLQLP' A
#
# COMPACT_ATOMS: atom_id res chain seq x y z
N MET A 1 -22.34 -11.29 9.70
CA MET A 1 -21.00 -11.86 9.96
C MET A 1 -19.99 -11.04 9.16
N LEU A 2 -19.15 -10.21 9.81
CA LEU A 2 -18.29 -9.22 9.15
C LEU A 2 -17.22 -9.89 8.28
N ASN A 3 -17.18 -9.52 7.01
CA ASN A 3 -16.23 -10.02 6.02
C ASN A 3 -14.90 -9.25 6.17
N VAL A 4 -13.98 -9.77 6.99
CA VAL A 4 -12.67 -9.16 7.20
C VAL A 4 -11.79 -9.45 5.99
N VAL A 5 -11.72 -8.50 5.06
CA VAL A 5 -10.74 -8.52 3.96
C VAL A 5 -9.35 -8.42 4.57
N ARG A 6 -8.67 -9.56 4.72
CA ARG A 6 -7.28 -9.61 5.19
C ARG A 6 -6.38 -9.18 4.03
N PRO A 7 -5.58 -8.09 4.15
CA PRO A 7 -4.63 -7.74 3.12
C PRO A 7 -3.62 -8.89 2.98
N LEU A 8 -3.51 -9.43 1.77
CA LEU A 8 -2.58 -10.51 1.44
C LEU A 8 -1.15 -9.94 1.48
N VAL A 9 -0.50 -10.00 2.64
CA VAL A 9 0.88 -9.57 2.78
C VAL A 9 1.79 -10.69 2.29
N LEU A 10 2.37 -10.53 1.09
CA LEU A 10 3.39 -11.43 0.56
C LEU A 10 4.63 -11.37 1.47
N ARG A 11 4.78 -12.33 2.37
CA ARG A 11 5.93 -12.41 3.28
C ARG A 11 7.12 -12.99 2.54
N HIS A 12 8.09 -12.15 2.21
CA HIS A 12 9.38 -12.59 1.66
C HIS A 12 10.14 -13.36 2.75
N ARG A 13 10.42 -14.64 2.51
CA ARG A 13 11.17 -15.51 3.44
C ARG A 13 12.61 -14.96 3.55
N GLY A 14 12.99 -14.41 4.71
CA GLY A 14 14.38 -14.06 5.01
C GLY A 14 14.64 -12.71 5.67
N VAL A 15 13.66 -11.80 5.75
CA VAL A 15 13.80 -10.51 6.46
C VAL A 15 12.98 -10.57 7.76
N PRO A 16 13.53 -10.24 8.93
CA PRO A 16 12.74 -10.15 10.15
C PRO A 16 11.62 -9.14 9.91
N ALA A 17 10.40 -9.65 9.82
CA ALA A 17 9.21 -8.86 9.56
C ALA A 17 8.97 -7.97 10.78
N ARG A 18 9.53 -6.75 10.75
CA ARG A 18 9.15 -5.71 11.70
C ARG A 18 7.63 -5.53 11.57
N PRO A 19 6.87 -5.59 12.68
CA PRO A 19 5.45 -5.36 12.61
C PRO A 19 5.22 -3.99 12.00
N VAL A 20 4.42 -3.93 10.94
CA VAL A 20 3.94 -2.67 10.39
C VAL A 20 3.02 -2.07 11.45
N THR A 21 3.50 -1.04 12.13
CA THR A 21 2.79 -0.42 13.26
C THR A 21 1.69 0.53 12.80
N SER A 22 1.68 0.92 11.53
CA SER A 22 0.71 1.85 10.97
C SER A 22 0.39 1.48 9.52
N LEU A 23 -0.88 1.16 9.26
CA LEU A 23 -1.38 0.79 7.94
C LEU A 23 -2.06 2.00 7.30
N HIS A 24 -1.54 2.43 6.16
CA HIS A 24 -2.13 3.47 5.32
C HIS A 24 -2.51 2.85 3.98
N THR A 25 -3.65 3.27 3.44
CA THR A 25 -4.22 2.73 2.21
C THR A 25 -4.44 3.83 1.21
N MET A 26 -4.51 3.47 -0.07
CA MET A 26 -4.84 4.39 -1.14
C MET A 26 -5.60 3.63 -2.22
N SER A 27 -6.74 4.19 -2.64
CA SER A 27 -7.51 3.65 -3.77
C SER A 27 -6.99 4.21 -5.09
N LEU A 28 -6.59 3.32 -6.02
CA LEU A 28 -6.07 3.71 -7.33
C LEU A 28 -6.95 3.19 -8.49
N SER A 29 -7.27 4.11 -9.41
CA SER A 29 -7.84 3.76 -10.72
C SER A 29 -6.88 2.90 -11.54
N ALA A 30 -7.38 2.23 -12.58
CA ALA A 30 -6.54 1.43 -13.48
C ALA A 30 -5.45 2.29 -14.15
N GLU A 31 -5.80 3.50 -14.60
CA GLU A 31 -4.84 4.46 -15.17
C GLU A 31 -3.79 4.88 -14.14
N ALA A 32 -4.21 5.17 -12.90
CA ALA A 32 -3.28 5.57 -11.85
C ALA A 32 -2.31 4.45 -11.47
N ARG A 33 -2.75 3.18 -11.53
CA ARG A 33 -1.88 2.00 -11.34
C ARG A 33 -0.86 1.81 -12.46
N SER A 34 -1.17 2.25 -13.68
CA SER A 34 -0.22 2.26 -14.79
C SER A 34 0.90 3.29 -14.60
N ARG A 35 0.72 4.28 -13.71
CA ARG A 35 1.72 5.30 -13.41
C ARG A 35 2.54 4.88 -12.20
N VAL A 36 3.69 4.28 -12.46
CA VAL A 36 4.61 3.74 -11.46
C VAL A 36 5.43 4.80 -10.70
N ARG A 37 5.35 6.07 -11.12
CA ARG A 37 6.07 7.19 -10.52
C ARG A 37 5.17 8.41 -10.32
N GLY A 38 5.28 9.07 -9.18
CA GLY A 38 4.66 10.38 -8.93
C GLY A 38 4.19 10.60 -7.49
N ARG A 39 3.77 11.83 -7.20
CA ARG A 39 3.15 12.19 -5.90
C ARG A 39 1.71 11.72 -5.82
N ARG A 40 1.32 11.24 -4.64
CA ARG A 40 0.00 10.72 -4.31
C ARG A 40 -0.35 11.05 -2.87
N THR A 41 -1.64 11.02 -2.57
CA THR A 41 -2.15 11.23 -1.22
C THR A 41 -2.89 9.96 -0.79
N THR A 42 -2.61 9.46 0.41
CA THR A 42 -3.32 8.31 0.98
C THR A 42 -4.74 8.68 1.39
N ASP A 43 -5.56 7.68 1.68
CA ASP A 43 -6.95 7.90 2.16
C ASP A 43 -6.97 8.65 3.51
N GLN A 44 -5.84 8.69 4.22
CA GLN A 44 -5.63 9.40 5.50
C GLN A 44 -5.05 10.81 5.32
N GLY A 45 -4.89 11.30 4.09
CA GLY A 45 -4.37 12.64 3.81
C GLY A 45 -2.84 12.77 3.86
N LEU A 46 -2.09 11.66 3.84
CA LEU A 46 -0.64 11.70 3.81
C LEU A 46 -0.13 11.80 2.38
N ASP A 47 0.76 12.75 2.13
CA ASP A 47 1.46 12.86 0.86
C ASP A 47 2.64 11.87 0.79
N VAL A 48 2.64 11.05 -0.25
CA VAL A 48 3.65 10.03 -0.52
C VAL A 48 4.18 10.16 -1.95
N VAL A 49 5.43 9.73 -2.16
CA VAL A 49 6.01 9.60 -3.50
C VAL A 49 6.03 8.12 -3.87
N LEU A 50 5.25 7.76 -4.89
CA LEU A 50 5.29 6.43 -5.47
C LEU A 50 6.48 6.35 -6.43
N GLN A 51 7.36 5.37 -6.22
CA GLN A 51 8.47 5.06 -7.12
C GLN A 51 8.66 3.53 -7.15
N LEU A 52 8.00 2.88 -8.11
CA LEU A 52 8.16 1.46 -8.35
C LEU A 52 9.31 1.20 -9.34
N PRO A 53 10.03 0.06 -9.20
CA PRO A 53 11.05 -0.36 -10.15
C PRO A 53 10.49 -0.55 -11.56
#